data_AF-A0A023GUL9-F1
#
_entry.id   AF-A0A023GUL9-F1
#
_cell.length_a   1.000
_cell.length_b   1.000
_cell.length_c   1.000
_cell.angle_alpha   90.00
_cell.angle_beta   90.00
_cell.angle_gamma   90.00
#
_symmetry.space_group_name_H-M   'P 1'
#
loop_
_entity.id
_entity.type
_entity.pdbx_description
1 polymer ?
#
loop_
_entity_poly.entity_id
_entity_poly.type
_entity_poly.pdbx_seq_one_letter_code
_entity_poly.pdbx_strand_id
1 'polypeptide(L)'
;MHGPSRPDWNCLACGEPWPCPTRKRQLKELCHCNIRTLTRYMSEHLRDAHTEITGLSAAEVTERFVGWCARPLGSWATQEQPTRQAADGKGTHTHQEAADMASRDDEAKQSRGEQIQEAEREAARRRILELAEAERIPAEETTRAVPDRRWRRGQP
;
A
#
# COMPACT_ATOMS: atom_id res chain seq x y z
N MET A 1 -22.15 3.61 14.29
CA MET A 1 -21.42 3.13 13.08
C MET A 1 -20.95 4.36 12.30
N HIS A 2 -19.65 4.49 11.98
CA HIS A 2 -19.11 5.67 11.28
C HIS A 2 -19.25 5.55 9.74
N GLY A 3 -20.48 5.59 9.24
CA GLY A 3 -20.79 5.56 7.80
C GLY A 3 -20.84 6.96 7.16
N PRO A 4 -20.77 7.05 5.82
CA PRO A 4 -20.97 8.30 5.07
C PRO A 4 -22.45 8.67 4.98
N SER A 5 -22.78 9.94 5.17
CA SER A 5 -24.02 10.56 4.71
C SER A 5 -23.88 10.95 3.24
N ARG A 6 -24.95 10.79 2.46
CA ARG A 6 -25.01 11.26 1.07
C ARG A 6 -26.10 12.31 0.94
N PRO A 7 -25.88 13.38 0.15
CA PRO A 7 -24.71 13.65 -0.70
C PRO A 7 -23.60 14.47 0.00
N ASP A 8 -23.74 14.78 1.28
CA ASP A 8 -22.83 15.68 2.00
C ASP A 8 -21.48 15.04 2.40
N TRP A 9 -21.36 13.72 2.27
CA TRP A 9 -20.14 12.94 2.55
C TRP A 9 -19.54 13.18 3.94
N ASN A 10 -20.41 13.42 4.93
CA ASN A 10 -20.03 13.57 6.32
C ASN A 10 -20.24 12.25 7.08
N CYS A 11 -19.62 12.12 8.24
CA CYS A 11 -19.78 10.93 9.05
C CYS A 11 -21.10 11.00 9.82
N LEU A 12 -21.98 10.02 9.61
CA LEU A 12 -23.27 9.92 10.32
C LEU A 12 -23.16 9.89 11.85
N ALA A 13 -21.99 9.51 12.39
CA ALA A 13 -21.76 9.42 13.83
C ALA A 13 -21.00 10.62 14.42
N CYS A 14 -20.18 11.32 13.63
CA CYS A 14 -19.33 12.41 14.13
C CYS A 14 -19.67 13.78 13.55
N GLY A 15 -20.38 13.86 12.42
CA GLY A 15 -20.51 15.08 11.63
C GLY A 15 -19.27 15.45 10.81
N GLU A 16 -18.09 14.93 11.15
CA GLU A 16 -16.83 15.20 10.45
C GLU A 16 -16.81 14.68 9.00
N PRO A 17 -16.00 15.30 8.10
CA PRO A 17 -15.80 14.82 6.74
C PRO A 17 -15.46 13.33 6.70
N TRP A 18 -16.32 12.53 6.05
CA TRP A 18 -16.07 11.11 5.87
C TRP A 18 -14.99 10.91 4.78
N PRO A 19 -14.00 10.02 4.97
CA PRO A 19 -13.80 9.14 6.11
C PRO A 19 -13.19 9.87 7.32
N CYS A 20 -13.90 9.85 8.45
CA CYS A 20 -13.44 10.50 9.67
C CYS A 20 -12.27 9.71 10.32
N PRO A 21 -11.48 10.33 11.23
CA PRO A 21 -10.32 9.67 11.84
C PRO A 21 -10.64 8.32 12.50
N THR A 22 -11.80 8.20 13.16
CA THR A 22 -12.24 6.94 13.76
C THR A 22 -12.51 5.86 12.71
N ARG A 23 -13.18 6.20 11.60
CA ARG A 23 -13.42 5.26 10.52
C ARG A 23 -12.12 4.83 9.83
N LYS A 24 -11.19 5.77 9.63
CA LYS A 24 -9.86 5.49 9.06
C LYS A 24 -9.10 4.45 9.90
N ARG A 25 -9.08 4.58 11.23
CA ARG A 25 -8.49 3.58 12.14
C ARG A 25 -9.18 2.21 12.03
N GLN A 26 -10.52 2.20 12.10
CA GLN A 26 -11.30 0.96 11.98
C GLN A 26 -11.04 0.22 10.67
N LEU A 27 -10.98 0.94 9.54
CA LEU A 27 -10.75 0.33 8.24
C LEU A 27 -9.33 -0.21 8.08
N LYS A 28 -8.32 0.47 8.65
CA LYS A 28 -6.95 -0.07 8.69
C LYS A 28 -6.90 -1.36 9.49
N GLU A 29 -7.55 -1.41 10.65
CA GLU A 29 -7.62 -2.63 11.46
C GLU A 29 -8.33 -3.77 10.71
N LEU A 30 -9.52 -3.50 10.15
CA LEU A 30 -10.30 -4.48 9.39
C LEU A 30 -9.55 -5.04 8.18
N CYS A 31 -8.69 -4.23 7.55
CA CYS A 31 -7.87 -4.66 6.43
C CYS A 31 -6.50 -5.23 6.85
N HIS A 32 -6.25 -5.44 8.15
CA HIS A 32 -4.95 -5.85 8.70
C HIS A 32 -3.79 -4.97 8.22
N CYS A 33 -4.01 -3.66 8.15
CA CYS A 33 -3.09 -2.67 7.60
C CYS A 33 -2.62 -2.94 6.14
N ASN A 34 -3.31 -3.81 5.40
CA ASN A 34 -2.99 -4.10 4.01
C ASN A 34 -3.47 -2.98 3.08
N ILE A 35 -2.53 -2.22 2.55
CA ILE A 35 -2.78 -1.05 1.69
C ILE A 35 -3.61 -1.44 0.46
N ARG A 36 -3.32 -2.59 -0.18
CA ARG A 36 -4.04 -3.00 -1.41
C ARG A 36 -5.50 -3.30 -1.13
N THR A 37 -5.78 -4.04 -0.06
CA THR A 37 -7.15 -4.36 0.38
C THR A 37 -7.90 -3.09 0.75
N LEU A 38 -7.27 -2.20 1.52
CA LEU A 38 -7.87 -0.96 1.98
C LEU A 38 -8.18 0.00 0.83
N THR A 39 -7.24 0.20 -0.10
CA THR A 39 -7.44 1.04 -1.27
C THR A 39 -8.59 0.50 -2.13
N ARG A 40 -8.64 -0.82 -2.37
CA ARG A 40 -9.74 -1.44 -3.13
C ARG A 40 -11.10 -1.18 -2.48
N TYR A 41 -11.21 -1.34 -1.16
CA TYR A 41 -12.43 -1.06 -0.42
C TYR A 41 -12.86 0.41 -0.53
N MET A 42 -11.90 1.33 -0.42
CA MET A 42 -12.17 2.77 -0.50
C MET A 42 -12.50 3.26 -1.93
N SER A 43 -11.98 2.59 -2.96
CA SER A 43 -12.23 2.94 -4.36
C SER A 43 -13.72 2.88 -4.73
N GLU A 44 -14.49 1.99 -4.12
CA GLU A 44 -15.94 1.90 -4.34
C GLU A 44 -16.66 3.20 -3.92
N HIS A 45 -16.25 3.78 -2.78
CA HIS A 45 -16.79 5.03 -2.26
C HIS A 45 -16.24 6.24 -3.01
N LEU A 46 -14.98 6.18 -3.44
CA LEU A 46 -14.33 7.23 -4.23
C LEU A 46 -15.07 7.50 -5.54
N ARG A 47 -15.54 6.44 -6.23
CA ARG A 47 -16.30 6.58 -7.48
C ARG A 47 -17.56 7.41 -7.27
N ASP A 48 -18.34 7.07 -6.24
CA ASP A 48 -19.58 7.77 -5.92
C ASP A 48 -19.29 9.22 -5.46
N ALA A 49 -18.23 9.41 -4.66
CA ALA A 49 -17.83 10.73 -4.17
C ALA A 49 -17.43 11.70 -5.28
N HIS A 50 -16.76 11.22 -6.33
CA HIS A 50 -16.44 12.04 -7.52
C HIS A 50 -17.69 12.59 -8.21
N THR A 51 -18.83 11.89 -8.11
CA THR A 51 -20.08 12.33 -8.75
C THR A 51 -20.90 13.27 -7.88
N GLU A 52 -20.76 13.18 -6.56
CA GLU A 52 -21.64 13.89 -5.62
C GLU A 52 -20.99 15.05 -4.90
N ILE A 53 -19.66 15.03 -4.72
CA ILE A 53 -18.95 16.14 -4.10
C ILE A 53 -18.78 17.24 -5.14
N THR A 54 -19.58 18.28 -5.00
CA THR A 54 -19.42 19.52 -5.76
C THR A 54 -18.53 20.50 -4.99
N GLY A 55 -17.51 21.07 -5.64
CA GLY A 55 -16.68 22.14 -5.05
C GLY A 55 -15.28 21.70 -4.60
N LEU A 56 -14.95 20.41 -4.68
CA LEU A 56 -13.57 19.92 -4.61
C LEU A 56 -13.11 19.44 -5.98
N SER A 57 -11.82 19.57 -6.27
CA SER A 57 -11.20 18.96 -7.43
C SER A 57 -11.11 17.44 -7.28
N ALA A 58 -11.01 16.73 -8.41
CA ALA A 58 -10.84 15.28 -8.43
C ALA A 58 -9.58 14.83 -7.63
N ALA A 59 -8.52 15.64 -7.65
CA ALA A 59 -7.30 15.37 -6.89
C ALA A 59 -7.56 15.43 -5.37
N GLU A 60 -8.27 16.46 -4.90
CA GLU A 60 -8.63 16.62 -3.48
C GLU A 60 -9.55 15.51 -2.99
N VAL A 61 -10.54 15.12 -3.81
CA VAL A 61 -11.42 13.97 -3.49
C VAL A 61 -10.60 12.69 -3.38
N THR A 62 -9.67 12.46 -4.31
CA THR A 62 -8.80 11.27 -4.29
C THR A 62 -7.89 11.27 -3.04
N GLU A 63 -7.23 12.39 -2.73
CA GLU A 63 -6.37 12.50 -1.55
C GLU A 63 -7.16 12.23 -0.25
N ARG A 64 -8.36 12.81 -0.12
CA ARG A 64 -9.24 12.61 1.04
C ARG A 64 -9.61 11.14 1.27
N PHE A 65 -9.93 10.41 0.20
CA PHE A 65 -10.46 9.04 0.30
C PHE A 65 -9.38 7.97 0.33
N VAL A 66 -8.28 8.14 -0.41
CA VAL A 66 -7.23 7.09 -0.56
C VAL A 66 -5.81 7.56 -0.24
N GLY A 67 -5.53 8.87 -0.19
CA GLY A 67 -4.19 9.40 0.10
C GLY A 67 -3.62 8.96 1.45
N TRP A 68 -4.52 8.59 2.36
CA TRP A 68 -4.17 8.09 3.67
C TRP A 68 -3.92 6.58 3.78
N CYS A 69 -4.26 5.79 2.76
CA CYS A 69 -4.16 4.33 2.83
C CYS A 69 -2.72 3.87 3.11
N ALA A 70 -1.74 4.48 2.43
CA ALA A 70 -0.32 4.18 2.60
C ALA A 70 0.34 4.87 3.80
N ARG A 71 -0.32 5.86 4.43
CA ARG A 71 0.25 6.63 5.53
C ARG A 71 0.13 5.88 6.87
N PRO A 72 1.18 5.77 7.69
CA PRO A 72 1.07 5.17 9.02
C PRO A 72 0.13 5.99 9.92
N LEU A 73 -0.60 5.33 10.83
CA LEU A 73 -1.62 5.99 11.67
C LEU A 73 -1.06 7.14 12.55
N GLY A 74 0.24 7.10 12.88
CA GLY A 74 0.91 8.13 13.67
C GLY A 74 1.29 9.40 12.90
N SER A 75 1.25 9.41 11.57
CA SER A 75 1.71 10.55 10.75
C SER A 75 0.74 11.75 10.71
N TRP A 76 -0.28 11.78 11.57
CA TRP A 76 -1.40 12.73 11.52
C TRP A 76 -1.44 13.68 12.72
N ALA A 77 -0.56 13.49 13.70
CA ALA A 77 -0.48 14.31 14.91
C ALA A 77 -0.17 15.81 14.64
N THR A 78 0.17 16.18 13.40
CA THR A 78 0.55 17.55 13.02
C THR A 78 -0.46 18.23 12.08
N GLN A 79 -1.44 17.51 11.51
CA GLN A 79 -2.23 18.06 10.39
C GLN A 79 -3.62 18.58 10.77
N GLU A 80 -3.86 19.10 11.97
CA GLU A 80 -5.10 19.87 12.25
C GLU A 80 -4.85 21.03 13.23
N GLN A 81 -4.19 22.10 12.77
CA GLN A 81 -4.57 23.44 13.18
C GLN A 81 -5.17 24.17 11.98
N PRO A 82 -6.48 24.48 11.98
CA PRO A 82 -7.03 25.42 11.03
C PRO A 82 -6.46 26.79 11.39
N THR A 83 -5.63 27.34 10.50
CA THR A 83 -5.03 28.65 10.67
C THR A 83 -6.13 29.71 10.67
N ARG A 84 -6.59 30.10 11.86
CA ARG A 84 -7.18 31.43 12.04
C ARG A 84 -6.03 32.43 11.90
N GLN A 85 -6.00 33.10 10.76
CA GLN A 85 -5.12 34.24 10.52
C GLN A 85 -5.38 35.31 11.60
N ALA A 86 -4.33 35.66 12.34
CA ALA A 86 -4.14 36.97 12.94
C ALA A 86 -2.67 37.34 12.71
N ALA A 87 -2.47 38.55 12.22
CA ALA A 87 -1.21 39.10 11.78
C ALA A 87 -0.25 39.38 12.96
N ASP A 88 0.96 39.78 12.55
CA ASP A 88 1.94 40.61 13.25
C ASP A 88 3.19 39.91 13.82
N GLY A 89 4.35 40.42 13.37
CA GLY A 89 5.57 40.42 14.19
C GLY A 89 6.76 39.59 13.70
N LYS A 90 7.49 40.15 12.73
CA LYS A 90 8.96 40.19 12.60
C LYS A 90 9.79 39.23 13.48
N GLY A 91 10.56 38.35 12.84
CA GLY A 91 11.65 37.60 13.46
C GLY A 91 12.56 36.98 12.41
N THR A 92 13.55 37.74 11.95
CA THR A 92 14.66 37.20 11.18
C THR A 92 15.54 36.40 12.12
N HIS A 93 15.77 35.10 11.88
CA HIS A 93 17.03 34.48 12.27
C HIS A 93 17.34 33.27 11.40
N THR A 94 18.57 33.32 10.88
CA THR A 94 19.27 32.34 10.07
C THR A 94 19.23 30.94 10.69
N HIS A 95 18.97 29.90 9.88
CA HIS A 95 19.36 28.51 10.15
C HIS A 95 19.37 27.73 8.83
N GLN A 96 20.31 28.09 7.95
CA GLN A 96 20.58 27.35 6.72
C GLN A 96 21.92 26.61 6.85
N GLU A 97 22.02 25.66 7.80
CA GLU A 97 23.19 24.75 7.86
C GLU A 97 22.94 23.40 8.57
N ALA A 98 21.68 23.02 8.85
CA ALA A 98 21.34 21.73 9.48
C ALA A 98 20.63 20.72 8.56
N ALA A 99 20.14 21.13 7.38
CA ALA A 99 19.35 20.27 6.49
C ALA A 99 20.21 19.35 5.58
N ASP A 100 21.47 19.70 5.32
CA ASP A 100 22.33 18.95 4.38
C ASP A 100 22.90 17.65 4.99
N MET A 101 23.06 17.60 6.33
CA MET A 101 23.59 16.42 7.03
C MET A 101 22.53 15.34 7.27
N ALA A 102 21.28 15.74 7.59
CA ALA A 102 20.19 14.79 7.79
C ALA A 102 19.81 14.05 6.49
N SER A 103 19.90 14.71 5.33
CA SER A 103 19.57 14.10 4.03
C SER A 103 20.58 13.03 3.60
N ARG A 104 21.88 13.19 3.95
CA ARG A 104 22.92 12.17 3.68
C ARG A 104 22.77 10.94 4.57
N ASP A 105 22.38 11.13 5.84
CA ASP A 105 22.13 10.04 6.77
C ASP A 105 20.91 9.19 6.36
N ASP A 106 19.84 9.81 5.84
CA ASP A 106 18.67 9.10 5.32
C ASP A 106 18.98 8.36 4.00
N GLU A 107 19.72 8.97 3.08
CA GLU A 107 20.13 8.32 1.82
C GLU A 107 21.09 7.15 2.07
N ALA A 108 22.01 7.27 3.03
CA ALA A 108 22.90 6.18 3.44
C ALA A 108 22.13 5.01 4.08
N LYS A 109 21.07 5.28 4.85
CA LYS A 109 20.20 4.25 5.42
C LYS A 109 19.34 3.56 4.35
N GLN A 110 18.83 4.32 3.39
CA GLN A 110 18.09 3.77 2.25
C GLN A 110 18.98 2.89 1.38
N SER A 111 20.20 3.34 1.05
CA SER A 111 21.19 2.55 0.30
C SER A 111 21.56 1.25 1.01
N ARG A 112 21.77 1.27 2.33
CA ARG A 112 22.07 0.04 3.10
C ARG A 112 20.88 -0.92 3.16
N GLY A 113 19.67 -0.39 3.32
CA GLY A 113 18.44 -1.20 3.29
C GLY A 113 18.18 -1.84 1.93
N GLU A 114 18.47 -1.13 0.85
CA GLU A 114 18.34 -1.62 -0.52
C GLU A 114 19.37 -2.72 -0.84
N GLN A 115 20.61 -2.56 -0.35
CA GLN A 115 21.66 -3.59 -0.46
C GLN A 115 21.26 -4.90 0.25
N ILE A 116 20.63 -4.81 1.43
CA ILE A 116 20.15 -5.99 2.15
C ILE A 116 19.01 -6.67 1.37
N GLN A 117 18.04 -5.88 0.89
CA GLN A 117 16.92 -6.40 0.09
C GLN A 117 17.35 -7.02 -1.24
N GLU A 118 18.38 -6.49 -1.87
CA GLU A 118 18.99 -7.08 -3.06
C GLU A 118 19.68 -8.40 -2.77
N ALA A 119 20.49 -8.46 -1.70
CA ALA A 119 21.14 -9.68 -1.28
C ALA A 119 20.12 -10.78 -0.92
N GLU A 120 19.02 -10.43 -0.25
CA GLU A 120 17.93 -11.37 0.06
C GLU A 120 17.23 -11.88 -1.20
N ARG A 121 16.94 -10.99 -2.16
CA ARG A 121 16.33 -11.35 -3.45
C ARG A 121 17.24 -12.25 -4.26
N GLU A 122 18.54 -11.98 -4.28
CA GLU A 122 19.51 -12.83 -4.97
C GLU A 122 19.61 -14.20 -4.30
N ALA A 123 19.67 -14.25 -2.97
CA ALA A 123 19.67 -15.51 -2.21
C ALA A 123 18.40 -16.33 -2.46
N ALA A 124 17.23 -15.69 -2.53
CA ALA A 124 15.97 -16.35 -2.87
C ALA A 124 15.98 -16.92 -4.29
N ARG A 125 16.50 -16.16 -5.28
CA ARG A 125 16.65 -16.65 -6.66
C ARG A 125 17.57 -17.88 -6.73
N ARG A 126 18.70 -17.87 -6.03
CA ARG A 126 19.64 -19.01 -5.99
C ARG A 126 18.98 -20.28 -5.45
N ARG A 127 18.21 -20.17 -4.35
CA ARG A 127 17.47 -21.31 -3.79
C ARG A 127 16.45 -21.89 -4.77
N ILE A 128 15.73 -21.04 -5.50
CA ILE A 128 14.74 -21.50 -6.50
C ILE A 128 15.43 -22.25 -7.64
N LEU A 129 16.55 -21.73 -8.14
CA LEU A 129 17.29 -22.37 -9.23
C LEU A 129 17.87 -23.72 -8.81
N GLU A 130 18.41 -23.82 -7.59
CA GLU A 130 18.93 -25.07 -7.04
C GLU A 130 17.84 -26.13 -6.87
N LEU A 131 16.67 -25.75 -6.35
CA LEU A 131 15.51 -26.65 -6.27
C LEU A 131 15.08 -27.13 -7.66
N ALA A 132 15.00 -26.23 -8.64
CA ALA A 132 14.64 -26.58 -10.01
C ALA A 132 15.67 -27.51 -10.69
N GLU A 133 16.95 -27.40 -10.32
CA GLU A 133 17.99 -28.31 -10.78
C GLU A 133 17.89 -29.68 -10.10
N ALA A 134 17.61 -29.72 -8.80
CA ALA A 134 17.44 -30.97 -8.05
C ALA A 134 16.19 -31.76 -8.49
N GLU A 135 15.11 -31.07 -8.84
CA GLU A 135 13.87 -31.67 -9.35
C GLU A 135 13.91 -31.96 -10.85
N ARG A 136 14.99 -31.60 -11.55
CA ARG A 136 15.13 -31.93 -12.97
C ARG A 136 15.21 -33.45 -13.13
N ILE A 137 14.18 -34.04 -13.73
CA ILE A 137 14.18 -35.45 -14.12
C ILE A 137 15.32 -35.67 -15.14
N PRO A 138 16.24 -36.60 -14.89
CA PRO A 138 17.34 -36.85 -15.80
C PRO A 138 16.85 -37.46 -17.12
N ALA A 139 17.55 -37.17 -18.20
CA ALA A 139 17.12 -37.59 -19.55
C ALA A 139 17.13 -39.13 -19.71
N GLU A 140 17.97 -39.82 -18.95
CA GLU A 140 18.03 -41.29 -18.91
C GLU A 140 16.78 -41.91 -18.27
N GLU A 141 16.13 -41.22 -17.33
CA GLU A 141 14.87 -41.67 -16.70
C GLU A 141 13.68 -41.44 -17.63
N THR A 142 13.72 -40.38 -18.45
CA THR A 142 12.68 -40.08 -19.46
C THR A 142 12.69 -41.09 -20.62
N THR A 143 13.83 -41.74 -20.88
CA THR A 143 14.00 -42.68 -21.99
C THR A 143 13.73 -44.14 -21.63
N ARG A 144 13.39 -44.45 -20.36
CA ARG A 144 12.94 -45.79 -19.97
C ARG A 144 11.51 -46.02 -20.46
N ALA A 145 11.37 -46.39 -21.73
CA ALA A 145 10.11 -46.81 -22.32
C ALA A 145 9.47 -47.90 -21.44
N VAL A 146 8.36 -47.57 -20.78
CA VAL A 146 7.51 -48.55 -20.09
C VAL A 146 6.81 -49.34 -21.20
N PRO A 147 7.11 -50.64 -21.41
CA PRO A 147 6.40 -51.39 -22.44
C PRO A 147 4.93 -51.50 -22.05
N ASP A 148 4.05 -50.98 -22.92
CA ASP A 148 2.59 -51.07 -22.78
C ASP A 148 2.19 -52.54 -22.69
N ARG A 149 1.85 -52.97 -21.48
CA ARG A 149 1.25 -54.28 -21.27
C ARG A 149 -0.24 -54.06 -21.11
N ARG A 150 -0.98 -54.60 -22.07
CA ARG A 150 -2.32 -55.20 -21.93
C ARG A 150 -3.50 -54.29 -22.28
N TRP A 151 -3.79 -54.21 -23.58
CA TRP A 151 -5.18 -54.10 -24.06
C TRP A 151 -5.48 -55.19 -25.08
N ARG A 152 -5.75 -56.41 -24.58
CA ARG A 152 -6.52 -57.43 -25.29
C ARG A 152 -8.00 -57.09 -25.12
N ARG A 153 -8.71 -56.74 -26.20
CA ARG A 153 -10.12 -57.11 -26.41
C ARG A 153 -10.59 -56.73 -27.82
N GLY A 154 -11.20 -57.70 -28.51
CA GLY A 154 -12.06 -57.50 -29.68
C GLY A 154 -11.45 -57.96 -31.00
N GLN A 155 -11.63 -59.25 -31.31
CA GLN A 155 -11.49 -59.80 -32.67
C GLN A 155 -12.92 -60.10 -33.14
N PRO A 156 -13.41 -59.56 -34.27
CA PRO A 156 -14.49 -60.18 -35.04
C PRO A 156 -13.96 -61.33 -35.91
#